data_AF-A0A1W7CZT8-F1
#
_entry.id   AF-A0A1W7CZT8-F1
#
_cell.length_a   1.000
_cell.length_b   1.000
_cell.length_c   1.000
_cell.angle_alpha   90.00
_cell.angle_beta   90.00
_cell.angle_gamma   90.00
#
_symmetry.space_group_name_H-M   'P 1'
#
loop_
_entity.id
_entity.type
_entity.pdbx_description
1 polymer ?
#
loop_
_entity_poly.entity_id
_entity_poly.type
_entity_poly.pdbx_seq_one_letter_code
_entity_poly.pdbx_strand_id
1 'polypeptide(L)'
;MRGVVVAVEIDARTVAVGDQVMIGGQGFVVRDLTALGAGRKRLEFETGETFVMNRATVLWAARRHDPRISRGRPGRPRGPKLLTVYLSPMPLE
;
A
#
# COMPACT_ATOMS: atom_id res chain seq x y z
N MET A 1 -18.10 -0.43 -9.15
CA MET A 1 -17.36 -1.58 -8.59
C MET A 1 -17.67 -1.68 -7.10
N ARG A 2 -18.13 -2.85 -6.60
CA ARG A 2 -18.52 -3.06 -5.19
C ARG A 2 -17.35 -3.75 -4.44
N GLY A 3 -17.11 -3.39 -3.19
CA GLY A 3 -16.05 -3.99 -2.35
C GLY A 3 -15.89 -3.24 -1.03
N VAL A 4 -15.23 -3.87 -0.05
CA VAL A 4 -14.90 -3.26 1.24
C VAL A 4 -13.47 -2.73 1.17
N VAL A 5 -13.26 -1.52 1.68
CA VAL A 5 -11.92 -0.96 1.85
C VAL A 5 -11.35 -1.48 3.16
N VAL A 6 -10.17 -2.10 3.11
CA VAL A 6 -9.46 -2.61 4.28
C VAL A 6 -8.06 -2.01 4.35
N ALA A 7 -7.56 -1.77 5.56
CA ALA A 7 -6.17 -1.41 5.79
C ALA A 7 -5.30 -2.68 5.70
N VAL A 8 -4.24 -2.62 4.91
CA VAL A 8 -3.29 -3.73 4.70
C VAL A 8 -1.86 -3.22 4.81
N GLU A 9 -1.01 -4.04 5.42
CA GLU A 9 0.44 -3.85 5.36
C GLU A 9 0.92 -4.33 3.98
N ILE A 10 1.70 -3.50 3.30
CA ILE A 10 2.26 -3.78 1.98
C ILE A 10 3.78 -3.64 2.00
N ASP A 11 4.42 -4.49 1.20
CA ASP A 11 5.85 -4.45 0.90
C ASP A 11 6.06 -4.52 -0.63
N ALA A 12 7.32 -4.52 -1.06
CA ALA A 12 7.67 -4.60 -2.47
C ALA A 12 7.24 -5.92 -3.15
N ARG A 13 6.64 -6.88 -2.45
CA ARG A 13 6.09 -8.13 -3.02
C ARG A 13 4.57 -8.11 -3.04
N THR A 14 3.94 -7.41 -2.09
CA THR A 14 2.48 -7.46 -1.88
C THR A 14 1.73 -6.23 -2.34
N VAL A 15 2.41 -5.10 -2.60
CA VAL A 15 1.80 -3.89 -3.19
C VAL A 15 1.14 -4.22 -4.53
N ALA A 16 -0.02 -3.61 -4.78
CA ALA A 16 -0.83 -3.84 -5.96
C ALA A 16 -1.33 -2.51 -6.58
N VAL A 17 -1.60 -2.54 -7.88
CA VAL A 17 -2.31 -1.45 -8.56
C VAL A 17 -3.69 -1.27 -7.91
N GLY A 18 -4.06 -0.02 -7.68
CA GLY A 18 -5.29 0.38 -6.98
C GLY A 18 -5.14 0.48 -5.45
N ASP A 19 -3.98 0.13 -4.87
CA ASP A 19 -3.69 0.47 -3.48
C ASP A 19 -3.65 1.98 -3.30
N GLN A 20 -4.28 2.47 -2.24
CA GLN A 20 -4.12 3.85 -1.81
C GLN A 20 -3.09 3.91 -0.68
N VAL A 21 -1.96 4.55 -0.93
CA VAL A 21 -0.85 4.72 0.02
C VAL A 21 -0.89 6.13 0.58
N MET A 22 -0.71 6.27 1.90
CA MET A 22 -0.59 7.57 2.54
C MET A 22 0.90 7.97 2.62
N ILE A 23 1.27 9.09 2.00
CA ILE A 23 2.62 9.65 2.02
C ILE A 23 2.52 11.12 2.40
N GLY A 24 3.20 11.55 3.47
CA GLY A 24 3.17 12.94 3.92
C GLY A 24 1.77 13.48 4.26
N GLY A 25 0.84 12.61 4.67
CA GLY A 25 -0.56 12.97 4.94
C GLY A 25 -1.46 13.05 3.70
N GLN A 26 -0.91 12.86 2.50
CA GLN A 26 -1.67 12.81 1.25
C GLN A 26 -1.85 11.36 0.78
N GLY A 27 -3.04 11.05 0.29
CA GLY A 27 -3.35 9.75 -0.30
C GLY A 27 -2.98 9.70 -1.78
N PHE A 28 -2.23 8.68 -2.17
CA PHE A 28 -1.84 8.41 -3.55
C PHE A 28 -2.33 7.04 -3.98
N VAL A 29 -3.01 6.96 -5.13
CA VAL A 29 -3.47 5.68 -5.68
C VAL A 29 -2.43 5.15 -6.64
N VAL A 30 -1.97 3.91 -6.43
CA VAL A 30 -1.02 3.23 -7.30
C VAL A 30 -1.69 2.94 -8.64
N ARG A 31 -1.16 3.52 -9.71
CA ARG A 31 -1.60 3.30 -11.09
C ARG A 31 -0.81 2.19 -11.76
N ASP A 32 0.51 2.14 -11.56
CA ASP A 32 1.38 1.13 -12.16
C ASP A 32 2.53 0.71 -11.23
N LEU A 33 3.09 -0.47 -11.50
CA LEU A 33 4.17 -1.10 -10.75
C LEU A 33 5.26 -1.60 -11.68
N THR A 34 6.45 -0.99 -11.62
CA THR A 34 7.63 -1.49 -12.32
C THR A 34 8.55 -2.23 -11.35
N ALA A 35 8.91 -3.48 -11.64
CA ALA A 35 9.93 -4.18 -10.86
C ALA A 35 11.30 -3.51 -11.07
N LEU A 36 11.99 -3.23 -9.97
CA LEU A 36 13.37 -2.77 -9.97
C LEU A 36 14.23 -3.91 -9.39
N GLY A 37 15.41 -4.15 -9.98
CA GLY A 37 16.31 -5.23 -9.54
C GLY A 37 16.58 -5.21 -8.03
N ALA A 38 16.95 -6.38 -7.49
CA ALA A 38 17.16 -6.64 -6.06
C ALA A 38 15.88 -6.56 -5.18
N GLY A 39 14.72 -6.91 -5.74
CA GLY A 39 13.46 -6.99 -4.99
C GLY A 39 12.85 -5.64 -4.63
N ARG A 40 13.18 -4.60 -5.40
CA ARG A 40 12.61 -3.26 -5.27
C ARG A 40 11.45 -3.09 -6.25
N LYS A 41 10.58 -2.10 -6.02
CA LYS A 41 9.53 -1.72 -6.97
C LYS A 41 9.44 -0.21 -7.10
N ARG A 42 9.20 0.27 -8.30
CA ARG A 42 8.74 1.64 -8.56
C ARG A 42 7.23 1.62 -8.66
N LEU A 43 6.57 2.44 -7.85
CA LEU A 43 5.15 2.71 -7.90
C LEU A 43 4.99 4.00 -8.69
N GLU A 44 4.12 4.00 -9.70
CA GLU A 44 3.62 5.23 -10.34
C GLU A 44 2.21 5.48 -9.80
N PHE A 45 1.94 6.70 -9.37
CA PHE A 45 0.63 7.08 -8.85
C PHE A 45 -0.25 7.70 -9.94
N GLU A 46 -1.57 7.75 -9.73
CA GLU A 46 -2.52 8.34 -10.69
C GLU A 46 -2.20 9.80 -11.03
N THR A 47 -1.66 10.55 -10.07
CA THR A 47 -1.22 11.93 -10.20
C THR A 47 0.13 12.10 -10.89
N GLY A 48 0.83 11.00 -11.19
CA GLY A 48 2.08 10.95 -11.97
C GLY A 48 3.36 10.92 -11.14
N GLU A 49 3.30 11.13 -9.82
CA GLU A 49 4.46 10.97 -8.95
C GLU A 49 4.88 9.51 -8.86
N THR A 50 6.15 9.30 -8.53
CA THR A 50 6.72 7.96 -8.37
C THR A 50 7.32 7.76 -7.00
N PHE A 51 7.17 6.57 -6.46
CA PHE A 51 7.80 6.14 -5.21
C PHE A 51 8.62 4.87 -5.43
N VAL A 52 9.88 4.87 -5.01
CA VAL A 52 10.71 3.66 -5.03
C VAL A 52 10.58 2.95 -3.69
N MET A 53 9.87 1.83 -3.70
CA MET A 53 9.75 0.92 -2.57
C MET A 53 10.96 -0.01 -2.54
N ASN A 54 11.82 0.17 -1.53
CA ASN A 54 12.94 -0.73 -1.32
C ASN A 54 12.46 -2.08 -0.75
N ARG A 55 13.30 -3.11 -0.87
CA ARG A 55 13.01 -4.47 -0.36
C ARG A 55 12.54 -4.50 1.11
N ALA A 56 13.11 -3.62 1.94
CA ALA A 56 12.83 -3.56 3.38
C ALA A 56 11.74 -2.54 3.73
N THR A 57 11.22 -1.79 2.75
CA THR A 57 10.15 -0.81 2.97
C THR A 57 8.83 -1.54 3.19
N VAL A 58 8.17 -1.18 4.29
CA VAL A 58 6.83 -1.63 4.65
C VAL A 58 5.96 -0.41 4.87
N LEU A 59 4.77 -0.39 4.26
CA LEU A 59 3.81 0.71 4.36
C LEU A 59 2.42 0.17 4.69
N TRP A 60 1.53 1.05 5.16
CA TRP A 60 0.10 0.78 5.19
C TRP A 60 -0.57 1.33 3.95
N ALA A 61 -1.50 0.56 3.39
CA ALA A 61 -2.33 0.97 2.28
C ALA A 61 -3.80 0.63 2.55
N ALA A 62 -4.69 1.42 1.96
CA ALA A 62 -6.09 1.05 1.84
C ALA A 62 -6.27 0.27 0.53
N ARG A 63 -6.79 -0.95 0.64
CA ARG A 63 -7.03 -1.84 -0.50
C ARG A 63 -8.51 -2.18 -0.59
N ARG A 64 -9.08 -2.07 -1.79
CA ARG A 64 -10.43 -2.58 -2.06
C ARG A 64 -10.38 -4.10 -2.21
N HIS A 65 -11.10 -4.79 -1.35
CA HIS A 65 -11.31 -6.23 -1.41
C HIS A 65 -12.77 -6.52 -1.74
N ASP A 66 -13.04 -7.33 -2.75
CA ASP A 66 -14.38 -7.89 -2.95
C ASP A 66 -14.44 -9.25 -2.23
N PRO A 67 -15.16 -9.38 -1.10
CA PRO A 67 -15.25 -10.63 -0.36
C PRO A 67 -15.83 -11.78 -1.19
N ARG A 68 -16.58 -11.46 -2.24
CA ARG A 68 -17.24 -12.45 -3.11
C ARG A 68 -16.28 -13.02 -4.14
N ILE A 69 -15.23 -12.28 -4.49
CA ILE A 69 -14.17 -12.76 -5.37
C ILE A 69 -13.13 -13.43 -4.48
N SER A 70 -13.35 -14.71 -4.17
CA SER A 70 -12.38 -15.55 -3.46
C SER A 70 -11.17 -15.84 -4.39
N ARG A 71 -10.33 -14.84 -4.64
CA ARG A 71 -8.97 -15.07 -5.13
C ARG A 71 -8.20 -15.67 -3.94
N GLY A 72 -7.73 -16.90 -4.11
CA GLY A 72 -7.19 -17.75 -3.05
C GLY A 72 -6.35 -17.02 -1.99
N ARG A 73 -6.62 -17.33 -0.71
CA ARG A 73 -5.98 -16.83 0.52
C ARG A 73 -5.46 -15.39 0.42
N PRO A 74 -6.24 -14.38 0.87
CA PRO A 74 -5.59 -13.16 1.34
C PRO A 74 -4.56 -13.58 2.40
N GLY A 75 -3.30 -13.23 2.18
CA GLY A 75 -2.25 -13.40 3.18
C GLY A 75 -2.82 -12.92 4.51
N ARG A 76 -2.82 -13.81 5.51
CA ARG A 76 -3.55 -13.63 6.77
C ARG A 76 -3.42 -12.18 7.24
N PRO A 77 -4.50 -11.38 7.26
CA PRO A 77 -4.42 -10.08 7.88
C PRO A 77 -4.05 -10.33 9.34
N ARG A 78 -2.91 -9.81 9.79
CA ARG A 78 -2.69 -9.63 11.22
C ARG A 78 -3.74 -8.60 11.64
N GLY A 79 -4.84 -9.11 12.17
CA GLY A 79 -6.05 -8.36 12.50
C GLY A 79 -5.80 -7.21 13.47
N PRO A 80 -6.85 -6.41 13.71
CA PRO A 80 -6.75 -5.00 14.00
C PRO A 80 -6.07 -4.75 15.34
N LYS A 81 -4.99 -3.96 15.34
CA LYS A 81 -4.73 -3.09 16.47
C LYS A 81 -5.39 -1.77 16.14
N LEU A 82 -6.49 -1.54 16.83
CA LEU A 82 -7.09 -0.25 17.07
C LEU A 82 -5.98 0.74 17.48
N LEU A 83 -5.34 1.40 16.52
CA LEU A 83 -4.42 2.49 16.76
C LEU A 83 -4.46 3.38 15.52
N THR A 84 -5.39 4.34 15.56
CA THR A 84 -5.04 5.73 15.36
C THR A 84 -3.90 5.93 14.35
N VAL A 85 -4.27 6.15 13.08
CA VAL A 85 -3.40 6.84 12.13
C VAL A 85 -3.27 8.29 12.63
N TYR A 86 -2.55 8.49 13.74
CA TYR A 86 -1.96 9.78 14.07
C TYR A 86 -0.55 9.74 13.52
N LEU A 87 -0.33 10.59 12.52
CA LEU A 87 0.73 11.59 12.54
C LEU A 87 1.89 11.26 13.50
N SER A 88 3.05 10.93 12.95
CA SER A 88 4.26 11.60 13.42
C SER A 88 5.08 12.07 12.24
N PRO A 89 5.39 13.38 12.15
CA PRO A 89 6.41 13.90 11.26
C PRO A 89 7.77 13.39 11.74
N MET A 90 8.61 12.93 10.83
CA MET A 90 10.04 12.82 11.12
C MET A 90 10.56 14.25 11.32
N PRO A 91 11.08 14.64 12.50
CA PRO A 91 11.78 15.90 12.64
C PRO A 91 13.07 15.85 11.79
N LEU A 92 13.37 16.99 11.18
CA LEU A 92 14.64 17.28 10.56
C LEU A 92 15.72 17.35 11.64
N GLU A 93 16.77 16.56 11.48
CA GLU A 93 18.15 16.99 11.75
C GLU A 93 19.02 16.60 10.56
#